data_AF-A0A9W6WMX5-F1
#
_entry.id   AF-A0A9W6WMX5-F1
#
_cell.length_a   1.000
_cell.length_b   1.000
_cell.length_c   1.000
_cell.angle_alpha   90.00
_cell.angle_beta   90.00
_cell.angle_gamma   90.00
#
_symmetry.space_group_name_H-M   'P 1'
#
loop_
_entity.id
_entity.type
_entity.pdbx_description
1 polymer ?
#
loop_
_entity_poly.entity_id
_entity_poly.type
_entity_poly.pdbx_seq_one_letter_code
_entity_poly.pdbx_strand_id
1 'polypeptide(L)'
;MARLDVRGQDAVELAIQGGHSELASCLLEQRDPTWHHVSLCNHYPLEVLELAIESGNEQCAKEVLTNKRVVRHLQPGMAARLNLTMRWMQRQISKKRLFNIFTCAGAAVRCNMPGIVEAIDQLNPSETRQAVWYAVCKAQTSGTPAEVDSELVQMANSYLLDKLWPQLSVIVMLRHWELLAAMERSRTRWERLWQSHRDWEAIASNPWTSLPSETMSKILSFLVPSKSSEMKEMEEMRFLVEY
;
A
#
# COMPACT_ATOMS: atom_id res chain seq x y z
N MET A 1 -26.10 25.15 -2.48
CA MET A 1 -25.79 24.70 -3.85
C MET A 1 -24.35 25.10 -4.15
N ALA A 2 -23.45 24.15 -4.42
CA ALA A 2 -22.11 24.51 -4.88
C ALA A 2 -22.24 25.22 -6.24
N ARG A 3 -21.66 26.41 -6.35
CA ARG A 3 -21.60 27.15 -7.61
C ARG A 3 -20.50 26.51 -8.44
N LEU A 4 -20.89 25.76 -9.45
CA LEU A 4 -19.97 25.17 -10.41
C LEU A 4 -19.63 26.21 -11.49
N ASP A 5 -18.42 26.11 -12.05
CA ASP A 5 -18.01 26.91 -13.18
C ASP A 5 -18.62 26.40 -14.51
N VAL A 6 -18.23 27.01 -15.63
CA VAL A 6 -18.70 26.64 -16.98
C VAL A 6 -18.25 25.23 -17.41
N ARG A 7 -17.27 24.63 -16.72
CA ARG A 7 -16.77 23.27 -16.94
C ARG A 7 -17.33 22.28 -15.91
N GLY A 8 -18.23 22.72 -15.03
CA GLY A 8 -18.80 21.90 -13.97
C GLY A 8 -17.86 21.69 -12.78
N GLN A 9 -16.78 22.47 -12.67
CA GLN A 9 -15.79 22.38 -11.61
C GLN A 9 -16.21 23.22 -10.41
N ASP A 10 -15.93 22.71 -9.22
CA ASP A 10 -16.19 23.40 -7.97
C ASP A 10 -15.00 24.28 -7.53
N ALA A 11 -15.19 25.07 -6.47
CA ALA A 11 -14.16 25.98 -5.98
C ALA A 11 -12.88 25.26 -5.48
N VAL A 12 -13.00 24.01 -5.04
CA VAL A 12 -11.87 23.21 -4.53
C VAL A 12 -11.09 22.63 -5.71
N GLU A 13 -11.77 22.10 -6.72
CA GLU A 13 -11.16 21.62 -7.96
C GLU A 13 -10.39 22.73 -8.67
N LEU A 14 -10.97 23.93 -8.75
CA LEU A 14 -10.31 25.11 -9.32
C LEU A 14 -9.08 25.54 -8.50
N ALA A 15 -9.18 25.52 -7.17
CA ALA A 15 -8.07 25.85 -6.29
C ALA A 15 -6.89 24.88 -6.49
N ILE A 16 -7.18 23.58 -6.58
CA ILE A 16 -6.17 22.55 -6.83
C ILE A 16 -5.52 22.72 -8.21
N GLN A 17 -6.32 22.89 -9.26
CA GLN A 17 -5.80 23.07 -10.62
C GLN A 17 -4.97 24.35 -10.77
N GLY A 18 -5.31 25.40 -10.01
CA GLY A 18 -4.52 26.63 -9.93
C GLY A 18 -3.27 26.53 -9.05
N GLY A 19 -3.03 25.41 -8.37
CA GLY A 19 -1.92 25.25 -7.42
C GLY A 19 -2.10 26.05 -6.13
N HIS A 20 -3.33 26.44 -5.78
CA HIS A 20 -3.68 27.16 -4.55
C HIS A 20 -4.04 26.18 -3.43
N SER A 21 -3.04 25.44 -2.95
CA SER A 21 -3.12 24.42 -1.89
C SER A 21 -3.61 24.96 -0.54
N GLU A 22 -3.18 26.17 -0.16
CA GLU A 22 -3.67 26.82 1.06
C GLU A 22 -5.18 27.09 0.97
N LEU A 23 -5.65 27.58 -0.19
CA LEU A 23 -7.07 27.83 -0.43
C LEU A 23 -7.88 26.53 -0.41
N ALA A 24 -7.40 25.48 -1.07
CA ALA A 24 -8.03 24.15 -1.03
C ALA A 24 -8.12 23.61 0.41
N SER A 25 -7.06 23.78 1.19
CA SER A 25 -7.00 23.38 2.61
C SER A 25 -7.96 24.21 3.48
N CYS A 26 -8.06 25.51 3.24
CA CYS A 26 -9.02 26.37 3.93
C CYS A 26 -10.47 25.97 3.60
N LEU A 27 -10.78 25.71 2.33
CA LEU A 27 -12.11 25.27 1.89
C LEU A 27 -12.52 23.94 2.53
N LEU A 28 -11.56 23.04 2.76
CA LEU A 28 -11.80 21.80 3.52
C LEU A 28 -12.14 22.03 4.99
N GLU A 29 -11.66 23.11 5.61
CA GLU A 29 -11.92 23.40 7.03
C GLU A 29 -13.18 24.25 7.25
N GLN A 30 -13.56 25.02 6.23
CA GLN A 30 -14.68 25.95 6.30
C GLN A 30 -16.03 25.22 6.43
N ARG A 31 -16.81 25.67 7.41
CA ARG A 31 -18.20 25.27 7.62
C ARG A 31 -19.11 26.41 7.21
N ASP A 32 -20.30 26.08 6.75
CA ASP A 32 -21.30 27.08 6.43
C ASP A 32 -21.58 27.92 7.69
N PRO A 33 -21.36 29.24 7.65
CA PRO A 33 -21.56 30.11 8.81
C PRO A 33 -23.03 30.17 9.24
N THR A 34 -23.97 29.81 8.37
CA THR A 34 -25.41 29.75 8.67
C THR A 34 -25.85 28.37 9.18
N TRP A 35 -25.14 27.31 8.81
CA TRP A 35 -25.41 25.95 9.23
C TRP A 35 -24.11 25.29 9.71
N HIS A 36 -23.81 25.36 11.01
CA HIS A 36 -22.58 24.81 11.62
C HIS A 36 -22.34 23.29 11.39
N HIS A 37 -23.32 22.59 10.82
CA HIS A 37 -23.27 21.17 10.46
C HIS A 37 -23.01 20.90 8.97
N VAL A 38 -23.10 21.92 8.10
CA VAL A 38 -22.92 21.78 6.64
C VAL A 38 -21.51 22.26 6.29
N SER A 39 -20.70 21.37 5.72
CA SER A 39 -19.37 21.69 5.18
C SER A 39 -19.54 22.53 3.91
N LEU A 40 -18.75 23.59 3.74
CA LEU A 40 -18.77 24.39 2.50
C LEU A 40 -18.15 23.61 1.33
N CYS A 41 -17.21 22.72 1.62
CA CYS A 41 -16.70 21.73 0.69
C CYS A 41 -17.61 20.49 0.68
N ASN A 42 -18.12 20.13 -0.50
CA ASN A 42 -18.91 18.91 -0.73
C ASN A 42 -18.04 17.67 -0.91
N HIS A 43 -16.76 17.84 -1.22
CA HIS A 43 -15.82 16.75 -1.46
C HIS A 43 -15.37 16.11 -0.14
N TYR A 44 -15.10 14.81 -0.18
CA TYR A 44 -14.47 14.12 0.94
C TYR A 44 -13.00 14.55 1.08
N PRO A 45 -12.43 14.59 2.30
CA PRO A 45 -11.02 15.01 2.46
C PRO A 45 -10.02 14.19 1.62
N LEU A 46 -10.27 12.88 1.46
CA LEU A 46 -9.42 12.02 0.62
C LEU A 46 -9.67 12.20 -0.89
N GLU A 47 -10.85 12.67 -1.27
CA GLU A 47 -11.14 13.06 -2.66
C GLU A 47 -10.35 14.30 -3.05
N VAL A 48 -10.28 15.29 -2.16
CA VAL A 48 -9.46 16.50 -2.36
C VAL A 48 -7.97 16.16 -2.45
N LEU A 49 -7.50 15.20 -1.65
CA LEU A 49 -6.14 14.69 -1.75
C LEU A 49 -5.88 13.98 -3.09
N GLU A 50 -6.78 13.09 -3.51
CA GLU A 50 -6.67 12.38 -4.78
C GLU A 50 -6.65 13.36 -5.96
N LEU A 51 -7.52 14.36 -5.96
CA LEU A 51 -7.53 15.43 -6.96
C LEU A 51 -6.22 16.23 -6.98
N ALA A 52 -5.67 16.53 -5.80
CA ALA A 52 -4.38 17.23 -5.70
C ALA A 52 -3.24 16.40 -6.29
N ILE A 53 -3.25 15.08 -6.09
CA ILE A 53 -2.28 14.16 -6.68
C ILE A 53 -2.48 14.09 -8.21
N GLU A 54 -3.72 13.93 -8.67
CA GLU A 54 -4.07 13.85 -10.09
C GLU A 54 -3.77 15.15 -10.86
N SER A 55 -3.69 16.29 -10.17
CA SER A 55 -3.27 17.56 -10.77
C SER A 55 -1.81 17.58 -11.24
N GLY A 56 -0.99 16.62 -10.79
CA GLY A 56 0.45 16.59 -11.09
C GLY A 56 1.29 17.54 -10.24
N ASN A 57 0.68 18.35 -9.35
CA ASN A 57 1.40 19.25 -8.46
C ASN A 57 1.71 18.59 -7.11
N GLU A 58 2.90 17.97 -7.00
CA GLU A 58 3.33 17.27 -5.79
C GLU A 58 3.36 18.19 -4.55
N GLN A 59 3.78 19.46 -4.71
CA GLN A 59 3.82 20.41 -3.60
C GLN A 59 2.41 20.71 -3.08
N CYS A 60 1.44 20.89 -3.99
CA CYS A 60 0.04 21.06 -3.62
C CYS A 60 -0.50 19.84 -2.86
N ALA A 61 -0.18 18.63 -3.33
CA ALA A 61 -0.58 17.39 -2.66
C ALA A 61 0.08 17.25 -1.26
N LYS A 62 1.36 17.62 -1.11
CA LYS A 62 2.05 17.64 0.21
C LYS A 62 1.37 18.61 1.17
N GLU A 63 1.01 19.80 0.71
CA GLU A 63 0.34 20.79 1.55
C GLU A 63 -1.07 20.35 1.95
N VAL A 64 -1.85 19.77 1.03
CA VAL A 64 -3.16 19.17 1.36
C VAL A 64 -3.01 18.02 2.36
N LEU A 65 -1.94 17.22 2.27
CA LEU A 65 -1.63 16.17 3.25
C LEU A 65 -1.34 16.70 4.66
N THR A 66 -0.95 17.97 4.81
CA THR A 66 -0.80 18.57 6.15
C THR A 66 -2.13 18.93 6.81
N ASN A 67 -3.24 18.91 6.05
CA ASN A 67 -4.56 19.26 6.57
C ASN A 67 -5.03 18.24 7.63
N LYS A 68 -5.45 18.74 8.80
CA LYS A 68 -5.85 17.89 9.95
C LYS A 68 -6.99 16.92 9.62
N ARG A 69 -7.93 17.29 8.74
CA ARG A 69 -9.02 16.40 8.34
C ARG A 69 -8.50 15.26 7.47
N VAL A 70 -7.62 15.57 6.52
CA VAL A 70 -7.00 14.58 5.62
C VAL A 70 -6.19 13.59 6.45
N VAL A 71 -5.27 14.09 7.30
CA VAL A 71 -4.46 13.26 8.20
C VAL A 71 -5.34 12.35 9.05
N ARG A 72 -6.41 12.88 9.66
CA ARG A 72 -7.33 12.10 10.49
C ARG A 72 -7.98 10.94 9.73
N HIS A 73 -8.30 11.12 8.45
CA HIS A 73 -8.90 10.07 7.63
C HIS A 73 -7.89 9.04 7.10
N LEU A 74 -6.59 9.38 7.10
CA LEU A 74 -5.50 8.47 6.77
C LEU A 74 -5.06 7.61 7.96
N GLN A 75 -5.25 8.10 9.20
CA GLN A 75 -4.85 7.37 10.41
C GLN A 75 -5.45 5.95 10.49
N PRO A 76 -4.70 4.98 11.06
CA PRO A 76 -5.19 3.62 11.26
C PRO A 76 -6.51 3.59 12.05
N GLY A 77 -7.40 2.66 11.69
CA GLY A 77 -8.73 2.55 12.29
C GLY A 77 -9.75 3.56 11.73
N MET A 78 -9.39 4.84 11.55
CA MET A 78 -10.24 5.80 10.84
C MET A 78 -10.31 5.48 9.35
N ALA A 79 -9.17 5.14 8.73
CA ALA A 79 -9.10 4.65 7.36
C ALA A 79 -9.94 3.35 7.19
N ALA A 80 -9.78 2.38 8.09
CA ALA A 80 -10.59 1.16 8.10
C ALA A 80 -12.10 1.43 8.21
N ARG A 81 -12.53 2.34 9.10
CA ARG A 81 -13.94 2.76 9.23
C ARG A 81 -14.44 3.46 7.97
N LEU A 82 -13.62 4.30 7.37
CA LEU A 82 -13.94 4.98 6.12
C LEU A 82 -14.10 3.97 4.98
N ASN A 83 -13.21 2.98 4.86
CA ASN A 83 -13.35 1.87 3.91
C ASN A 83 -14.69 1.12 4.08
N LEU A 84 -15.07 0.79 5.32
CA LEU A 84 -16.36 0.14 5.60
C LEU A 84 -17.56 1.02 5.21
N THR A 85 -17.48 2.31 5.53
CA THR A 85 -18.54 3.28 5.24
C THR A 85 -18.70 3.47 3.74
N MET A 86 -17.61 3.62 3.01
CA MET A 86 -17.60 3.77 1.55
C MET A 86 -18.18 2.52 0.88
N ARG A 87 -17.78 1.31 1.32
CA ARG A 87 -18.37 0.05 0.84
C ARG A 87 -19.87 -0.04 1.09
N TRP A 88 -20.34 0.40 2.26
CA TRP A 88 -21.77 0.42 2.55
C TRP A 88 -22.52 1.38 1.63
N MET A 89 -21.97 2.58 1.39
CA MET A 89 -22.56 3.55 0.46
C MET A 89 -22.59 3.03 -0.98
N GLN A 90 -21.55 2.32 -1.42
CA GLN A 90 -21.46 1.71 -2.75
C GLN A 90 -22.56 0.67 -2.99
N ARG A 91 -22.88 -0.15 -1.97
CA ARG A 91 -23.98 -1.12 -2.07
C ARG A 91 -25.35 -0.45 -2.22
N GLN A 92 -25.51 0.75 -1.67
CA GLN A 92 -26.74 1.54 -1.79
C GLN A 92 -26.78 2.31 -3.12
N ILE A 93 -25.62 2.79 -3.60
CA ILE A 93 -25.48 3.60 -4.81
C ILE A 93 -24.30 3.05 -5.61
N SER A 94 -24.59 2.14 -6.55
CA SER A 94 -23.59 1.40 -7.32
C SER A 94 -22.69 2.23 -8.23
N LYS A 95 -23.01 3.52 -8.42
CA LYS A 95 -22.21 4.45 -9.24
C LYS A 95 -21.38 5.42 -8.40
N LYS A 96 -21.37 5.28 -7.07
CA LYS A 96 -20.68 6.24 -6.19
C LYS A 96 -19.19 5.91 -6.13
N ARG A 97 -18.35 6.83 -6.64
CA ARG A 97 -16.88 6.73 -6.55
C ARG A 97 -16.44 6.64 -5.08
N LEU A 98 -15.56 5.71 -4.79
CA LEU A 98 -14.95 5.52 -3.47
C LEU A 98 -13.70 6.37 -3.36
N PHE A 99 -13.45 6.90 -2.17
CA PHE A 99 -12.23 7.64 -1.85
C PHE A 99 -11.62 7.02 -0.61
N ASN A 100 -10.39 6.52 -0.71
CA ASN A 100 -9.66 5.88 0.40
C ASN A 100 -8.15 5.89 0.16
N ILE A 101 -7.40 5.26 1.07
CA ILE A 101 -5.94 5.12 0.94
C ILE A 101 -5.56 4.44 -0.39
N PHE A 102 -6.33 3.46 -0.86
CA PHE A 102 -6.07 2.78 -2.12
C PHE A 102 -6.21 3.69 -3.33
N THR A 103 -7.22 4.57 -3.34
CA THR A 103 -7.38 5.53 -4.45
C THR A 103 -6.30 6.60 -4.43
N CYS A 104 -5.96 7.14 -3.25
CA CYS A 104 -4.89 8.13 -3.09
C CYS A 104 -3.50 7.56 -3.44
N ALA A 105 -3.14 6.40 -2.89
CA ALA A 105 -1.87 5.73 -3.21
C ALA A 105 -1.82 5.28 -4.67
N GLY A 106 -2.94 4.80 -5.22
CA GLY A 106 -3.05 4.46 -6.63
C GLY A 106 -2.83 5.65 -7.55
N ALA A 107 -3.43 6.81 -7.24
CA ALA A 107 -3.17 8.05 -7.95
C ALA A 107 -1.70 8.48 -7.83
N ALA A 108 -1.10 8.38 -6.64
CA ALA A 108 0.30 8.78 -6.42
C ALA A 108 1.28 7.90 -7.20
N VAL A 109 1.02 6.59 -7.27
CA VAL A 109 1.80 5.66 -8.10
C VAL A 109 1.62 5.98 -9.59
N ARG A 110 0.39 6.25 -10.05
CA ARG A 110 0.14 6.64 -11.47
C ARG A 110 0.85 7.95 -11.84
N CYS A 111 0.88 8.90 -10.93
CA CYS A 111 1.53 10.21 -11.11
C CYS A 111 3.03 10.20 -10.79
N ASN A 112 3.59 9.03 -10.45
CA ASN A 112 4.99 8.83 -10.09
C ASN A 112 5.49 9.78 -8.97
N MET A 113 4.73 9.87 -7.88
CA MET A 113 4.99 10.74 -6.72
C MET A 113 5.38 9.93 -5.47
N PRO A 114 6.61 9.39 -5.38
CA PRO A 114 7.03 8.58 -4.24
C PRO A 114 7.00 9.35 -2.92
N GLY A 115 7.32 10.65 -2.92
CA GLY A 115 7.28 11.48 -1.71
C GLY A 115 5.89 11.62 -1.09
N ILE A 116 4.83 11.55 -1.90
CA ILE A 116 3.44 11.51 -1.42
C ILE A 116 3.13 10.14 -0.80
N VAL A 117 3.56 9.06 -1.46
CA VAL A 117 3.38 7.70 -0.95
C VAL A 117 4.09 7.53 0.39
N GLU A 118 5.33 8.01 0.51
CA GLU A 118 6.08 7.99 1.76
C GLU A 118 5.35 8.76 2.87
N ALA A 119 4.83 9.95 2.57
CA ALA A 119 4.08 10.74 3.54
C ALA A 119 2.80 10.01 4.02
N ILE A 120 2.13 9.26 3.14
CA ILE A 120 0.97 8.44 3.53
C ILE A 120 1.42 7.19 4.32
N ASP A 121 2.55 6.57 3.97
CA ASP A 121 3.13 5.40 4.68
C ASP A 121 3.48 5.76 6.13
N GLN A 122 4.03 6.94 6.36
CA GLN A 122 4.32 7.45 7.71
C GLN A 122 3.06 7.59 8.58
N LEU A 123 1.90 7.82 7.97
CA LEU A 123 0.62 7.93 8.68
C LEU A 123 -0.04 6.56 8.87
N ASN A 124 -0.02 5.69 7.86
CA ASN A 124 -0.65 4.38 7.90
C ASN A 124 0.13 3.37 7.06
N PRO A 125 1.18 2.74 7.64
CA PRO A 125 2.11 1.94 6.86
C PRO A 125 1.47 0.63 6.36
N SER A 126 0.59 0.02 7.15
CA SER A 126 -0.03 -1.25 6.79
C SER A 126 -0.94 -1.13 5.56
N GLU A 127 -1.85 -0.16 5.55
CA GLU A 127 -2.77 0.01 4.41
C GLU A 127 -2.05 0.61 3.20
N THR A 128 -1.07 1.49 3.42
CA THR A 128 -0.33 2.15 2.32
C THR A 128 0.53 1.16 1.56
N ARG A 129 1.33 0.33 2.24
CA ARG A 129 2.16 -0.68 1.57
C ARG A 129 1.33 -1.66 0.75
N GLN A 130 0.19 -2.08 1.28
CA GLN A 130 -0.76 -2.93 0.56
C GLN A 130 -1.33 -2.22 -0.68
N ALA A 131 -1.73 -0.95 -0.53
CA ALA A 131 -2.26 -0.15 -1.63
C ALA A 131 -1.22 0.09 -2.74
N VAL A 132 0.02 0.38 -2.37
CA VAL A 132 1.15 0.56 -3.29
C VAL A 132 1.41 -0.73 -4.04
N TRP A 133 1.51 -1.87 -3.34
CA TRP A 133 1.69 -3.18 -4.00
C TRP A 133 0.60 -3.46 -5.04
N TYR A 134 -0.67 -3.19 -4.71
CA TYR A 134 -1.77 -3.36 -5.65
C TYR A 134 -1.66 -2.43 -6.87
N ALA A 135 -1.39 -1.15 -6.64
CA ALA A 135 -1.27 -0.15 -7.70
C ALA A 135 -0.11 -0.46 -8.67
N VAL A 136 1.04 -0.85 -8.14
CA VAL A 136 2.22 -1.26 -8.92
C VAL A 136 1.92 -2.52 -9.74
N CYS A 137 1.26 -3.52 -9.15
CA CYS A 137 0.85 -4.73 -9.87
C CYS A 137 -0.14 -4.38 -11.01
N LYS A 138 -1.15 -3.55 -10.74
CA LYS A 138 -2.12 -3.11 -11.74
C LYS A 138 -1.44 -2.40 -12.92
N ALA A 139 -0.54 -1.46 -12.62
CA ALA A 139 0.21 -0.71 -13.64
C ALA A 139 1.06 -1.63 -14.53
N GLN A 140 1.68 -2.67 -13.96
CA GLN A 140 2.48 -3.65 -14.71
C GLN A 140 1.62 -4.55 -15.60
N THR A 141 0.37 -4.86 -15.20
CA THR A 141 -0.53 -5.71 -16.00
C THR A 141 -1.26 -4.98 -17.13
N SER A 142 -1.39 -3.65 -17.08
CA SER A 142 -2.15 -2.86 -18.06
C SER A 142 -1.48 -2.68 -19.43
N GLY A 143 -0.36 -3.35 -19.71
CA GLY A 143 0.25 -3.43 -21.05
C GLY A 143 1.02 -2.18 -21.52
N THR A 144 0.84 -1.03 -20.86
CA THR A 144 1.74 0.13 -20.96
C THR A 144 2.68 0.13 -19.76
N PRO A 145 4.00 -0.09 -19.94
CA PRO A 145 4.96 0.08 -18.86
C PRO A 145 5.10 1.59 -18.61
N ALA A 146 4.18 2.16 -17.83
CA ALA A 146 4.51 3.38 -17.11
C ALA A 146 5.72 3.01 -16.25
N GLU A 147 6.83 3.72 -16.45
CA GLU A 147 8.04 3.52 -15.67
C GLU A 147 7.74 3.94 -14.23
N VAL A 148 7.32 2.96 -13.43
CA VAL A 148 7.04 3.17 -12.01
C VAL A 148 8.37 3.36 -11.29
N ASP A 149 8.44 4.37 -10.45
CA ASP A 149 9.62 4.66 -9.64
C ASP A 149 10.15 3.42 -8.90
N SER A 150 11.48 3.27 -8.90
CA SER A 150 12.17 2.16 -8.24
C SER A 150 11.86 2.05 -6.74
N GLU A 151 11.63 3.18 -6.05
CA GLU A 151 11.30 3.21 -4.63
C GLU A 151 9.90 2.60 -4.37
N LEU A 152 8.95 2.89 -5.25
CA LEU A 152 7.59 2.34 -5.18
C LEU A 152 7.58 0.84 -5.48
N VAL A 153 8.40 0.40 -6.44
CA VAL A 153 8.60 -1.03 -6.72
C VAL A 153 9.24 -1.73 -5.54
N GLN A 154 10.23 -1.11 -4.89
CA GLN A 154 10.88 -1.66 -3.69
C GLN A 154 9.88 -1.80 -2.54
N MET A 155 9.06 -0.78 -2.28
CA MET A 155 8.01 -0.80 -1.25
C MET A 155 6.96 -1.89 -1.52
N ALA A 156 6.55 -2.06 -2.78
CA ALA A 156 5.64 -3.13 -3.17
C ALA A 156 6.25 -4.52 -2.94
N ASN A 157 7.54 -4.69 -3.26
CA ASN A 157 8.24 -5.97 -3.06
C ASN A 157 8.46 -6.27 -1.56
N SER A 158 8.80 -5.26 -0.75
CA SER A 158 8.94 -5.44 0.70
C SER A 158 7.63 -5.85 1.35
N TYR A 159 6.50 -5.25 0.94
CA TYR A 159 5.17 -5.66 1.40
C TYR A 159 4.89 -7.14 1.13
N LEU A 160 5.16 -7.58 -0.10
CA LEU A 160 4.95 -8.98 -0.48
C LEU A 160 5.84 -9.92 0.33
N LEU A 161 7.11 -9.57 0.50
CA LEU A 161 8.04 -10.36 1.32
C LEU A 161 7.58 -10.45 2.77
N ASP A 162 7.18 -9.33 3.39
CA ASP A 162 6.68 -9.30 4.76
C ASP A 162 5.43 -10.19 4.92
N LYS A 163 4.51 -10.13 3.95
CA LYS A 163 3.28 -10.95 3.96
C LYS A 163 3.59 -12.45 3.88
N LEU A 164 4.59 -12.82 3.09
CA LEU A 164 4.98 -14.21 2.85
C LEU A 164 5.98 -14.75 3.87
N TRP A 165 6.66 -13.87 4.59
CA TRP A 165 7.70 -14.23 5.54
C TRP A 165 7.26 -15.27 6.57
N PRO A 166 6.05 -15.26 7.16
CA PRO A 166 5.62 -16.31 8.08
C PRO A 166 5.61 -17.72 7.44
N GLN A 167 5.30 -17.82 6.15
CA GLN A 167 5.29 -19.09 5.42
C GLN A 167 6.69 -19.48 4.96
N LEU A 168 7.43 -18.51 4.42
CA LEU A 168 8.80 -18.71 3.98
C LEU A 168 9.68 -19.08 5.16
N SER A 169 9.58 -18.40 6.30
CA SER A 169 10.36 -18.63 7.52
C SER A 169 10.24 -20.07 8.04
N VAL A 170 9.09 -20.73 7.89
CA VAL A 170 8.95 -22.15 8.29
C VAL A 170 9.72 -23.07 7.36
N ILE A 171 9.68 -22.82 6.05
CA ILE A 171 10.44 -23.59 5.05
C ILE A 171 11.94 -23.35 5.23
N VAL A 172 12.28 -22.08 5.48
CA VAL A 172 13.56 -21.58 5.99
C VAL A 172 13.92 -22.27 7.31
N MET A 173 13.04 -22.66 8.22
CA MET A 173 13.52 -23.42 9.40
C MET A 173 13.67 -24.92 9.14
N LEU A 174 12.75 -25.51 8.36
CA LEU A 174 12.68 -26.96 8.19
C LEU A 174 13.88 -27.54 7.46
N ARG A 175 14.25 -26.96 6.32
CA ARG A 175 15.40 -27.48 5.58
C ARG A 175 16.72 -27.12 6.30
N HIS A 176 16.71 -26.14 7.24
CA HIS A 176 17.90 -25.78 8.05
C HIS A 176 18.31 -26.98 8.86
N TRP A 177 17.26 -27.51 9.48
CA TRP A 177 17.25 -28.68 10.31
C TRP A 177 17.68 -29.92 9.53
N GLU A 178 17.20 -30.09 8.30
CA GLU A 178 17.61 -31.21 7.43
C GLU A 178 19.10 -31.20 7.12
N LEU A 179 19.70 -30.03 6.89
CA LEU A 179 21.14 -29.93 6.61
C LEU A 179 22.01 -30.26 7.82
N LEU A 180 21.65 -29.73 8.99
CA LEU A 180 22.37 -30.01 10.22
C LEU A 180 22.30 -31.50 10.57
N ALA A 181 21.12 -32.10 10.46
CA ALA A 181 20.94 -33.52 10.71
C ALA A 181 21.73 -34.40 9.73
N ALA A 182 21.94 -33.95 8.49
CA ALA A 182 22.80 -34.63 7.52
C ALA A 182 24.30 -34.49 7.85
N MET A 183 24.74 -33.31 8.32
CA MET A 183 26.12 -33.07 8.76
C MET A 183 26.47 -33.86 10.03
N GLU A 184 25.57 -33.96 11.01
CA GLU A 184 25.80 -34.73 12.25
C GLU A 184 25.96 -36.24 12.01
N ARG A 185 25.25 -36.81 11.03
CA ARG A 185 25.40 -38.23 10.66
C ARG A 185 26.75 -38.55 10.02
N SER A 186 27.47 -37.54 9.53
CA SER A 186 28.80 -37.67 8.93
C SER A 186 29.97 -37.50 9.92
N ARG A 187 29.70 -37.06 11.16
CA ARG A 187 30.73 -36.87 12.21
C ARG A 187 31.03 -38.15 12.98
N THR A 188 32.31 -38.49 13.10
CA THR A 188 32.74 -39.65 13.89
C THR A 188 32.51 -39.43 15.39
N ARG A 189 32.40 -40.55 16.13
CA ARG A 189 31.95 -40.65 17.53
C ARG A 189 32.72 -39.77 18.55
N TRP A 190 33.89 -39.25 18.17
CA TRP A 190 34.82 -38.52 19.04
C TRP A 190 34.59 -37.00 19.10
N GLU A 191 33.94 -36.39 18.10
CA GLU A 191 33.69 -34.94 18.08
C GLU A 191 32.48 -34.51 18.93
N ARG A 192 31.72 -35.46 19.49
CA ARG A 192 30.48 -35.21 20.24
C ARG A 192 30.67 -34.76 21.69
N LEU A 193 31.89 -34.73 22.21
CA LEU A 193 32.14 -34.49 23.64
C LEU A 193 32.54 -33.05 23.98
N TRP A 194 32.89 -32.22 23.00
CA TRP A 194 33.40 -30.87 23.23
C TRP A 194 32.61 -29.86 22.41
N GLN A 195 31.62 -29.19 23.04
CA GLN A 195 31.30 -27.76 22.87
C GLN A 195 29.85 -27.48 23.27
N SER A 196 29.60 -27.49 24.57
CA SER A 196 28.56 -26.65 25.15
C SER A 196 29.13 -25.23 25.29
N HIS A 197 28.88 -24.34 24.32
CA HIS A 197 28.59 -22.92 24.54
C HIS A 197 28.41 -22.14 23.23
N ARG A 198 27.22 -21.51 23.13
CA ARG A 198 26.85 -20.28 22.39
C ARG A 198 26.69 -20.31 20.85
N ASP A 199 25.45 -20.04 20.44
CA ASP A 199 25.00 -18.91 19.60
C ASP A 199 25.58 -18.67 18.17
N TRP A 200 25.87 -19.70 17.38
CA TRP A 200 26.10 -19.53 15.93
C TRP A 200 25.38 -20.54 15.01
N GLU A 201 24.75 -21.57 15.58
CA GLU A 201 23.87 -22.53 14.87
C GLU A 201 22.49 -21.94 14.49
N ALA A 202 22.16 -20.77 15.04
CA ALA A 202 20.89 -20.07 14.78
C ALA A 202 20.83 -19.39 13.40
N ILE A 203 21.97 -19.18 12.70
CA ILE A 203 22.04 -18.41 11.45
C ILE A 203 22.59 -19.23 10.28
N ALA A 204 23.59 -20.09 10.49
CA ALA A 204 24.39 -20.66 9.40
C ALA A 204 23.73 -21.80 8.63
N SER A 205 22.78 -22.51 9.21
CA SER A 205 22.21 -23.70 8.58
C SER A 205 21.00 -23.41 7.70
N ASN A 206 20.66 -22.14 7.42
CA ASN A 206 19.32 -21.78 6.93
C ASN A 206 19.12 -22.34 5.52
N PRO A 207 18.09 -23.10 5.17
CA PRO A 207 18.00 -24.00 4.04
C PRO A 207 17.86 -23.40 2.68
N TRP A 208 17.65 -22.10 2.66
CA TRP A 208 17.87 -21.37 1.45
C TRP A 208 19.35 -21.39 1.04
N THR A 209 20.23 -21.82 1.94
CA THR A 209 21.66 -22.04 1.73
C THR A 209 22.02 -23.43 1.20
N SER A 210 21.06 -24.35 0.98
CA SER A 210 21.38 -25.72 0.51
C SER A 210 20.53 -26.32 -0.60
N LEU A 211 19.57 -25.59 -1.14
CA LEU A 211 18.92 -25.99 -2.38
C LEU A 211 19.83 -25.63 -3.57
N PRO A 212 19.89 -26.46 -4.64
CA PRO A 212 20.46 -25.98 -5.89
C PRO A 212 19.70 -24.71 -6.31
N SER A 213 20.41 -23.66 -6.74
CA SER A 213 19.81 -22.31 -6.85
C SER A 213 18.53 -22.26 -7.70
N GLU A 214 18.45 -23.10 -8.72
CA GLU A 214 17.31 -23.22 -9.63
C GLU A 214 16.06 -23.87 -9.01
N THR A 215 16.24 -24.78 -8.04
CA THR A 215 15.12 -25.46 -7.37
C THR A 215 14.50 -24.57 -6.30
N MET A 216 15.34 -23.78 -5.61
CA MET A 216 14.89 -22.71 -4.72
C MET A 216 14.09 -21.66 -5.48
N SER A 217 14.59 -21.24 -6.64
CA SER A 217 13.92 -20.28 -7.54
C SER A 217 12.52 -20.78 -7.96
N LYS A 218 12.35 -22.07 -8.27
CA LYS A 218 11.05 -22.66 -8.64
C LYS A 218 10.09 -22.81 -7.45
N ILE A 219 10.58 -23.20 -6.29
CA ILE A 219 9.77 -23.34 -5.08
C ILE A 219 9.28 -21.97 -4.61
N LEU A 220 10.12 -20.94 -4.73
CA LEU A 220 9.71 -19.56 -4.48
C LEU A 220 8.69 -19.05 -5.49
N SER A 221 8.82 -19.42 -6.76
CA SER A 221 7.82 -19.07 -7.76
C SER A 221 6.44 -19.73 -7.52
N PHE A 222 6.36 -20.75 -6.67
CA PHE A 222 5.14 -21.52 -6.36
C PHE A 222 4.51 -21.15 -5.01
N LEU A 223 5.32 -20.78 -4.02
CA LEU A 223 4.90 -20.42 -2.66
C LEU A 223 4.69 -18.92 -2.46
N VAL A 224 5.40 -18.10 -3.25
CA VAL A 224 4.92 -16.75 -3.53
C VAL A 224 3.62 -16.99 -4.28
N PRO A 225 2.45 -16.59 -3.73
CA PRO A 225 1.25 -16.55 -4.52
C PRO A 225 1.65 -15.78 -5.77
N SER A 226 1.44 -16.37 -6.95
CA SER A 226 1.81 -15.69 -8.17
C SER A 226 1.22 -14.28 -8.10
N LYS A 227 1.90 -13.26 -8.64
CA LYS A 227 1.29 -11.93 -8.76
C LYS A 227 -0.15 -12.06 -9.26
N SER A 228 -0.44 -13.04 -10.12
CA SER A 228 -1.77 -13.41 -10.58
C SER A 228 -2.71 -14.09 -9.57
N SER A 229 -2.28 -14.85 -8.56
CA SER A 229 -3.17 -15.44 -7.55
C SER A 229 -3.54 -14.44 -6.46
N GLU A 230 -2.61 -13.59 -6.03
CA GLU A 230 -2.91 -12.48 -5.12
C GLU A 230 -3.64 -11.36 -5.86
N MET A 231 -3.31 -11.07 -7.13
CA MET A 231 -4.16 -10.21 -7.95
C MET A 231 -5.54 -10.83 -8.18
N LYS A 232 -5.68 -12.16 -8.27
CA LYS A 232 -6.99 -12.82 -8.35
C LYS A 232 -7.74 -12.75 -7.03
N GLU A 233 -7.11 -13.01 -5.90
CA GLU A 233 -7.74 -12.84 -4.58
C GLU A 233 -8.11 -11.37 -4.37
N MET A 234 -7.29 -10.44 -4.86
CA MET A 234 -7.60 -9.01 -4.85
C MET A 234 -8.54 -8.55 -5.96
N GLU A 235 -8.74 -9.31 -7.05
CA GLU A 235 -9.75 -9.11 -8.11
C GLU A 235 -11.09 -9.72 -7.70
N GLU A 236 -11.07 -10.80 -6.94
CA GLU A 236 -12.21 -11.31 -6.19
C GLU A 236 -12.55 -10.33 -5.06
N MET A 237 -11.55 -9.69 -4.44
CA MET A 237 -11.75 -8.46 -3.67
C MET A 237 -11.91 -7.19 -4.53
N ARG A 238 -11.77 -7.19 -5.86
CA ARG A 238 -12.12 -6.03 -6.71
C ARG A 238 -13.62 -5.88 -6.73
N PHE A 239 -14.39 -6.96 -6.66
CA PHE A 239 -15.81 -6.89 -6.32
C PHE A 239 -16.09 -6.19 -4.97
N LEU A 240 -15.06 -5.94 -4.16
CA LEU A 240 -15.09 -5.25 -2.86
C LEU A 240 -14.26 -3.93 -2.82
N VAL A 241 -13.61 -3.51 -3.92
CA VAL A 241 -12.71 -2.34 -4.01
C VAL A 241 -12.92 -1.48 -5.27
N GLU A 242 -13.37 -2.04 -6.39
CA GLU A 242 -13.69 -1.29 -7.62
C GLU A 242 -15.09 -1.67 -8.12
N TYR A 243 -16.10 -0.86 -7.77
CA TYR A 243 -17.35 -0.66 -8.51
C TYR A 243 -17.89 0.74 -8.29
#